data_AF-A0A7Y3TSP6-F1
#
_entry.id   AF-A0A7Y3TSP6-F1
#
_cell.length_a   1.000
_cell.length_b   1.000
_cell.length_c   1.000
_cell.angle_alpha   90.00
_cell.angle_beta   90.00
_cell.angle_gamma   90.00
#
_symmetry.space_group_name_H-M   'P 1'
#
loop_
_entity.id
_entity.type
_entity.pdbx_description
1 polymer ?
#
loop_
_entity_poly.entity_id
_entity_poly.type
_entity_poly.pdbx_seq_one_letter_code
_entity_poly.pdbx_strand_id
1 'polypeptide(L)'
;MNNQERLPEFITDDLEKGNSLLQYVQSMPAETIAQLSRPASTEVFQVVERNIIGLLGGLPSDGFNVQVSTTREDLGRLLASAVMSGYFLRNAEQRMAFEKSFAIASDAAAE
;
A
#
# COMPACT_ATOMS: atom_id res chain seq x y z
N MET A 1 -14.95 25.34 -17.95
CA MET A 1 -14.68 23.90 -18.23
C MET A 1 -14.58 23.23 -16.88
N ASN A 2 -15.66 22.56 -16.45
CA ASN A 2 -15.69 21.84 -15.17
C ASN A 2 -14.91 20.54 -15.33
N ASN A 3 -13.69 20.49 -14.78
CA ASN A 3 -12.97 19.25 -14.58
C ASN A 3 -13.55 18.56 -13.35
N GLN A 4 -14.68 17.89 -13.52
CA GLN A 4 -15.07 16.85 -12.57
C GLN A 4 -14.12 15.68 -12.82
N GLU A 5 -13.15 15.50 -11.93
CA GLU A 5 -12.43 14.23 -11.77
C GLU A 5 -13.47 13.16 -11.38
N ARG A 6 -14.20 12.67 -12.39
CA ARG A 6 -15.21 11.64 -12.23
C ARG A 6 -14.43 10.38 -11.88
N LEU A 7 -14.37 10.09 -10.59
CA LEU A 7 -13.82 8.83 -10.11
C LEU A 7 -14.47 7.67 -10.87
N PRO A 8 -13.73 6.58 -11.12
CA PRO A 8 -14.30 5.37 -11.70
C PRO A 8 -15.55 4.94 -10.93
N GLU A 9 -16.64 4.61 -11.64
CA GLU A 9 -17.95 4.31 -11.04
C GLU A 9 -17.88 3.22 -9.94
N PHE A 10 -16.92 2.28 -10.04
CA PHE A 10 -16.63 1.26 -9.02
C PHE A 10 -16.28 1.86 -7.64
N ILE A 11 -15.56 2.99 -7.60
CA ILE A 11 -15.15 3.65 -6.34
C ILE A 11 -16.35 4.34 -5.68
N THR A 12 -17.27 4.87 -6.47
CA THR A 12 -18.49 5.51 -5.96
C THR A 12 -19.41 4.50 -5.28
N ASP A 13 -19.52 3.28 -5.81
CA ASP A 13 -20.42 2.25 -5.27
C ASP A 13 -19.91 1.72 -3.90
N ASP A 14 -18.59 1.68 -3.69
CA ASP A 14 -17.94 1.27 -2.42
C ASP A 14 -17.99 2.35 -1.32
N LEU A 15 -18.13 3.64 -1.69
CA LEU A 15 -18.32 4.74 -0.74
C LEU A 15 -19.74 4.73 -0.13
N GLU A 16 -20.76 4.38 -0.93
CA GLU A 16 -22.15 4.30 -0.45
C GLU A 16 -22.43 2.99 0.31
N LYS A 17 -21.78 1.88 -0.06
CA LYS A 17 -21.87 0.58 0.63
C LYS A 17 -20.77 0.40 1.67
N GLY A 18 -20.55 1.40 2.52
CA GLY A 18 -19.74 1.29 3.74
C GLY A 18 -18.44 0.47 3.64
N ASN A 19 -17.41 0.99 2.96
CA ASN A 19 -16.02 0.50 2.97
C ASN A 19 -15.85 -1.03 3.12
N SER A 20 -16.28 -1.75 2.08
CA SER A 20 -16.14 -3.20 1.90
C SER A 20 -14.72 -3.72 2.18
N LEU A 21 -13.71 -2.93 1.82
CA LEU A 21 -12.29 -3.23 2.04
C LEU A 21 -11.94 -3.23 3.52
N LEU A 22 -12.41 -2.24 4.29
CA LEU A 22 -12.20 -2.18 5.73
C LEU A 22 -12.86 -3.37 6.43
N GLN A 23 -14.06 -3.75 6.01
CA GLN A 23 -14.74 -4.94 6.52
C GLN A 23 -13.96 -6.23 6.20
N TYR A 24 -13.44 -6.34 4.98
CA TYR A 24 -12.60 -7.46 4.58
C TYR A 24 -11.33 -7.56 5.43
N VAL A 25 -10.58 -6.45 5.59
CA VAL A 25 -9.38 -6.39 6.43
C VAL A 25 -9.70 -6.73 7.89
N GLN A 26 -10.81 -6.21 8.44
CA GLN A 26 -11.23 -6.51 9.81
C GLN A 26 -11.67 -7.97 10.01
N SER A 27 -12.18 -8.61 8.96
CA SER A 27 -12.54 -10.03 8.98
C SER A 27 -11.35 -10.98 8.86
N MET A 28 -10.15 -10.47 8.56
CA MET A 28 -8.95 -11.31 8.44
C MET A 28 -8.47 -11.80 9.81
N PRO A 29 -7.88 -13.02 9.88
CA PRO A 29 -7.16 -13.47 11.05
C PRO A 29 -6.01 -12.51 11.41
N ALA A 30 -5.81 -12.28 12.71
CA ALA A 30 -4.76 -11.39 13.21
C ALA A 30 -3.35 -11.80 12.74
N GLU A 31 -3.12 -13.11 12.57
CA GLU A 31 -1.86 -13.64 12.03
C GLU A 31 -1.62 -13.21 10.58
N THR A 32 -2.65 -13.23 9.74
CA THR A 32 -2.59 -12.76 8.35
C THR A 32 -2.29 -11.27 8.29
N ILE A 33 -2.92 -10.46 9.15
CA ILE A 33 -2.65 -9.03 9.25
C ILE A 33 -1.19 -8.78 9.67
N ALA A 34 -0.70 -9.52 10.67
CA ALA A 34 0.67 -9.41 11.16
C ALA A 34 1.71 -9.77 10.09
N GLN A 35 1.44 -10.79 9.26
CA GLN A 35 2.31 -11.16 8.13
C GLN A 35 2.27 -10.10 7.02
N LEU A 36 1.09 -9.58 6.67
CA LEU A 36 0.95 -8.53 5.65
C LEU A 36 1.54 -7.18 6.09
N SER A 37 1.60 -6.92 7.39
CA SER A 37 2.22 -5.72 7.98
C SER A 37 3.75 -5.80 8.06
N ARG A 38 4.34 -6.94 7.70
CA ARG A 38 5.79 -7.16 7.69
C ARG A 38 6.30 -7.30 6.26
N PRO A 39 6.73 -6.22 5.61
CA PRO A 39 7.37 -6.32 4.30
C PRO A 39 8.62 -7.21 4.38
N ALA A 40 8.83 -8.06 3.37
CA ALA A 40 9.89 -9.07 3.38
C ALA A 40 11.28 -8.49 3.09
N SER A 41 11.36 -7.24 2.62
CA SER A 41 12.61 -6.53 2.30
C SER A 41 12.65 -5.13 2.92
N THR A 42 13.86 -4.71 3.29
CA THR A 42 14.10 -3.39 3.89
C THR A 42 13.80 -2.25 2.91
N GLU A 43 14.03 -2.48 1.62
CA GLU A 43 13.72 -1.53 0.55
C GLU A 43 12.21 -1.26 0.45
N VAL A 44 11.38 -2.32 0.51
CA VAL A 44 9.92 -2.18 0.49
C VAL A 44 9.42 -1.44 1.74
N PHE A 45 10.00 -1.73 2.91
CA PHE A 45 9.68 -1.02 4.14
C PHE A 45 9.90 0.50 4.01
N GLN A 46 11.06 0.93 3.49
CA GLN A 46 11.38 2.34 3.30
C GLN A 46 10.45 3.04 2.31
N VAL A 47 10.02 2.35 1.25
CA VAL A 47 9.09 2.92 0.26
C VAL A 47 7.69 3.10 0.85
N VAL A 48 7.20 2.13 1.63
CA VAL A 48 5.91 2.22 2.33
C VAL A 48 5.92 3.36 3.34
N GLU A 49 7.00 3.50 4.12
CA GLU A 49 7.18 4.61 5.06
C GLU A 49 7.12 5.98 4.36
N ARG A 50 7.90 6.15 3.28
CA ARG A 50 7.87 7.38 2.47
C ARG A 50 6.50 7.67 1.87
N ASN A 51 5.76 6.64 1.47
CA ASN A 51 4.43 6.78 0.90
C ASN A 51 3.44 7.28 1.97
N ILE A 52 3.46 6.70 3.17
CA ILE A 52 2.65 7.16 4.32
C ILE A 52 2.97 8.62 4.66
N ILE A 53 4.26 8.99 4.72
CA ILE A 53 4.69 10.38 4.97
C ILE A 53 4.17 11.31 3.86
N GLY A 54 4.26 10.90 2.60
CA GLY A 54 3.77 11.68 1.46
C GLY A 54 2.25 11.88 1.49
N LEU A 55 1.51 10.90 2.01
CA LEU A 55 0.05 10.95 2.12
C LEU A 55 -0.44 11.75 3.33
N LEU A 56 0.30 11.73 4.45
CA LEU A 56 -0.05 12.42 5.70
C LEU A 56 0.52 13.84 5.80
N GLY A 57 1.46 14.20 4.92
CA GLY A 57 2.23 15.46 5.00
C GLY A 57 3.38 15.33 6.00
N GLY A 58 4.60 15.69 5.56
CA GLY A 58 5.80 15.49 6.37
C GLY A 58 5.83 16.39 7.61
N LEU A 59 5.78 15.79 8.80
CA LEU A 59 6.08 16.42 10.08
C LEU A 59 7.20 15.62 10.79
N PRO A 60 8.17 16.28 11.45
CA PRO A 60 9.25 15.58 12.16
C PRO A 60 8.70 14.72 13.30
N SER A 61 8.99 13.43 13.30
CA SER A 61 8.51 12.47 14.30
C SER A 61 9.10 12.66 15.71
N ASP A 62 10.21 13.39 15.83
CA ASP A 62 10.93 13.60 17.09
C ASP A 62 10.37 14.74 17.98
N GLY A 63 9.28 15.39 17.56
CA GLY A 63 8.72 16.53 18.28
C GLY A 63 7.22 16.78 18.12
N PHE A 64 6.50 15.93 17.39
CA PHE A 64 5.10 16.17 17.07
C PHE A 64 4.24 14.93 17.27
N ASN A 65 3.16 15.09 18.02
CA ASN A 65 2.05 14.14 17.98
C ASN A 65 1.18 14.52 16.77
N VAL A 66 1.30 13.76 15.69
CA VAL A 66 0.60 14.04 14.42
C VAL A 66 -0.83 13.51 14.51
N GLN A 67 -1.79 14.41 14.63
CA GLN A 67 -3.22 14.10 14.56
C GLN A 67 -3.79 14.61 13.24
N VAL A 68 -4.14 13.70 12.34
CA VAL A 68 -4.75 14.02 11.04
C VAL A 68 -6.26 13.85 11.15
N SER A 69 -7.01 14.93 10.98
CA SER A 69 -8.47 14.89 10.85
C SER A 69 -8.85 14.93 9.37
N THR A 70 -9.65 13.98 8.92
CA THR A 70 -10.10 13.90 7.52
C THR A 70 -11.53 13.37 7.42
N THR A 71 -12.14 13.49 6.25
CA THR A 71 -13.47 12.95 5.97
C THR A 71 -13.41 11.44 5.78
N ARG A 72 -14.55 10.75 5.90
CA ARG A 72 -14.62 9.30 5.67
C ARG A 72 -14.23 8.95 4.24
N GLU A 73 -14.61 9.83 3.30
CA GLU A 73 -14.38 9.71 1.87
C GLU A 73 -12.89 9.82 1.54
N ASP A 74 -12.21 10.82 2.08
CA ASP A 74 -10.78 11.04 1.87
C ASP A 74 -9.93 9.97 2.56
N LEU A 75 -10.34 9.50 3.74
CA LEU A 75 -9.72 8.33 4.38
C LEU A 75 -9.91 7.06 3.53
N GLY A 76 -11.08 6.86 2.94
CA GLY A 76 -11.34 5.73 2.04
C GLY A 76 -10.41 5.74 0.83
N ARG A 77 -10.24 6.92 0.19
CA ARG A 77 -9.30 7.11 -0.94
C ARG A 77 -7.86 6.84 -0.53
N LEU A 78 -7.47 7.31 0.65
CA LEU A 78 -6.14 7.09 1.22
C LEU A 78 -5.84 5.61 1.42
N LEU A 79 -6.79 4.85 1.98
CA LEU A 79 -6.63 3.41 2.18
C LEU A 79 -6.60 2.65 0.86
N ALA A 80 -7.43 3.02 -0.11
CA ALA A 80 -7.44 2.40 -1.44
C ALA A 80 -6.11 2.62 -2.18
N SER A 81 -5.54 3.84 -2.12
CA SER A 81 -4.24 4.14 -2.75
C SER A 81 -3.09 3.39 -2.08
N ALA A 82 -3.11 3.26 -0.76
CA ALA A 82 -2.14 2.47 -0.01
C ALA A 82 -2.19 0.98 -0.40
N VAL A 83 -3.39 0.39 -0.52
CA VAL A 83 -3.55 -1.00 -0.93
C VAL A 83 -3.03 -1.24 -2.35
N MET A 84 -3.38 -0.38 -3.31
CA MET A 84 -2.87 -0.48 -4.69
C MET A 84 -1.34 -0.37 -4.74
N SER A 85 -0.76 0.54 -3.96
CA SER A 85 0.68 0.69 -3.85
C SER A 85 1.34 -0.55 -3.26
N GLY A 86 0.75 -1.15 -2.21
CA GLY A 86 1.21 -2.39 -1.62
C GLY A 86 1.18 -3.58 -2.59
N TYR A 87 0.11 -3.71 -3.39
CA TYR A 87 0.02 -4.73 -4.43
C TYR A 87 1.10 -4.57 -5.51
N PHE A 88 1.33 -3.34 -5.97
CA PHE A 88 2.39 -3.04 -6.93
C PHE A 88 3.78 -3.40 -6.38
N LEU A 89 4.06 -3.01 -5.13
CA LEU A 89 5.31 -3.35 -4.45
C LEU A 89 5.51 -4.86 -4.32
N ARG A 90 4.45 -5.61 -3.98
CA ARG A 90 4.51 -7.06 -3.89
C ARG A 90 4.83 -7.72 -5.22
N ASN A 91 4.24 -7.25 -6.32
CA ASN A 91 4.55 -7.75 -7.65
C ASN A 91 5.98 -7.42 -8.07
N ALA A 92 6.46 -6.21 -7.75
CA ALA A 92 7.84 -5.82 -8.02
C ALA A 92 8.84 -6.69 -7.23
N GLU A 93 8.56 -6.97 -5.96
CA GLU A 93 9.35 -7.86 -5.11
C GLU A 93 9.41 -9.28 -5.67
N GLN A 94 8.27 -9.84 -6.09
CA GLN A 94 8.23 -11.17 -6.71
C GLN A 94 9.08 -11.22 -7.98
N ARG A 95 8.93 -10.23 -8.86
CA ARG A 95 9.71 -10.15 -10.10
C ARG A 95 11.22 -10.06 -9.81
N MET A 96 11.62 -9.21 -8.86
CA MET A 96 13.02 -9.09 -8.46
C MET A 96 13.56 -10.38 -7.85
N ALA A 97 12.76 -11.12 -7.07
CA ALA A 97 13.14 -12.42 -6.54
C ALA A 97 13.36 -13.45 -7.66
N PHE A 98 12.48 -13.47 -8.68
CA PHE A 98 12.65 -14.31 -9.87
C PHE A 98 13.93 -13.94 -10.64
N GLU A 99 14.16 -12.65 -10.91
CA GLU A 99 15.36 -12.18 -11.63
C GLU A 99 16.66 -12.55 -10.88
N LYS A 100 16.69 -12.42 -9.55
CA LYS A 100 17.81 -12.89 -8.72
C LYS A 100 18.02 -14.39 -8.83
N SER A 101 16.95 -15.19 -8.77
CA SER A 101 17.06 -16.65 -8.90
C SER A 101 17.58 -17.08 -10.27
N PHE A 102 17.18 -16.38 -11.34
CA PHE A 102 17.63 -16.64 -12.70
C PHE A 102 19.09 -16.21 -12.91
N ALA A 103 19.49 -15.07 -12.35
CA ALA A 103 20.89 -14.61 -12.40
C ALA A 103 21.84 -15.58 -11.70
N ILE A 104 21.45 -16.11 -10.53
CA ILE A 104 22.22 -17.15 -9.81
C ILE A 104 22.30 -18.44 -10.65
N ALA A 105 21.20 -18.85 -11.27
CA ALA A 105 21.18 -20.04 -12.12
C ALA A 105 22.00 -19.87 -13.41
N SER A 106 22.05 -18.67 -13.99
CA SER A 106 22.87 -18.40 -15.18
C SER A 106 24.36 -18.35 -14.86
N ASP A 107 24.74 -17.84 -13.69
CA ASP A 107 26.14 -17.82 -13.24
C ASP A 107 26.64 -19.24 -12.97
N ALA A 108 25.82 -20.08 -12.34
CA ALA A 108 26.14 -21.50 -12.09
C ALA A 108 26.20 -22.38 -13.35
N ALA A 109 25.67 -21.92 -14.49
CA ALA A 109 25.74 -22.62 -15.77
C ALA A 109 26.93 -22.14 -16.65
N ALA A 110 27.61 -21.08 -16.25
CA ALA A 110 28.77 -20.51 -16.95
C ALA A 110 30.13 -20.98 -16.38
N GLU A 111 30.11 -21.79 -15.31
CA GLU A 111 31.25 -22.43 -14.67
C GLU A 111 31.25 -23.95 -14.95
#